data_AF-A0A529X522-F1
#
_entry.id   AF-A0A529X522-F1
#
_cell.length_a   1.000
_cell.length_b   1.000
_cell.length_c   1.000
_cell.angle_alpha   90.00
_cell.angle_beta   90.00
_cell.angle_gamma   90.00
#
_symmetry.space_group_name_H-M   'P 1'
#
loop_
_entity.id
_entity.type
_entity.pdbx_description
1 polymer ?
#
loop_
_entity_poly.entity_id
_entity_poly.type
_entity_poly.pdbx_seq_one_letter_code
_entity_poly.pdbx_strand_id
1 'polypeptide(L)'
;MSPHENRPREDGPREDGLPQDPQDMKLMIHALVDGELDAAAALAVERRMAADPELAAEHARLVALRGAVANVPRSATRRACS
;
A
#
# COMPACT_ATOMS: atom_id res chain seq x y z
N MET A 1 -8.19 -20.90 -6.41
CA MET A 1 -7.03 -20.46 -5.62
C MET A 1 -6.09 -19.74 -6.56
N SER A 2 -5.67 -18.52 -6.22
CA SER A 2 -4.95 -17.63 -7.15
C SER A 2 -3.51 -18.11 -7.39
N PRO A 3 -2.94 -17.95 -8.61
CA PRO A 3 -1.67 -18.60 -8.99
C PRO A 3 -0.40 -18.02 -8.35
N HIS A 4 -0.52 -17.03 -7.45
CA HIS A 4 0.62 -16.18 -7.04
C HIS A 4 1.33 -16.60 -5.75
N GLU A 5 0.88 -17.65 -5.05
CA GLU A 5 1.35 -17.91 -3.68
C GLU A 5 2.72 -18.61 -3.58
N ASN A 6 3.34 -19.08 -4.68
CA ASN A 6 4.53 -19.94 -4.62
C ASN A 6 5.68 -19.63 -5.60
N ARG A 7 5.85 -18.39 -6.07
CA ARG A 7 7.11 -18.04 -6.75
C ARG A 7 8.17 -17.59 -5.75
N PRO A 8 9.39 -18.16 -5.77
CA PRO A 8 10.52 -17.49 -5.16
C PRO A 8 10.65 -16.11 -5.82
N ARG A 9 10.71 -15.06 -4.99
CA ARG A 9 10.87 -13.66 -5.43
C ARG A 9 12.31 -13.49 -5.94
N GLU A 10 12.57 -13.90 -7.18
CA GLU A 10 13.90 -13.88 -7.81
C GLU A 10 14.29 -12.49 -8.37
N ASP A 11 13.43 -11.48 -8.22
CA ASP A 11 13.73 -10.10 -8.57
C ASP A 11 14.14 -9.35 -7.30
N GLY A 12 15.45 -9.32 -7.02
CA GLY A 12 16.01 -8.62 -5.87
C GLY A 12 15.59 -7.14 -5.80
N PRO A 13 15.69 -6.49 -4.63
CA PRO A 13 15.33 -5.09 -4.49
C PRO A 13 16.17 -4.24 -5.46
N ARG A 14 15.54 -3.24 -6.07
CA ARG A 14 16.31 -2.20 -6.77
C ARG A 14 17.17 -1.45 -5.76
N GLU A 15 18.04 -0.55 -6.24
CA GLU A 15 18.88 0.31 -5.39
C GLU A 15 18.09 1.06 -4.29
N ASP A 16 16.78 1.25 -4.48
CA ASP A 16 15.88 1.89 -3.52
C ASP A 16 15.28 0.94 -2.46
N GLY A 17 15.58 -0.37 -2.53
CA GLY A 17 15.07 -1.37 -1.60
C GLY A 17 13.61 -1.77 -1.85
N LEU A 18 12.97 -1.29 -2.93
CA LEU A 18 11.55 -1.53 -3.20
C LEU A 18 11.30 -2.82 -3.99
N PRO A 19 10.13 -3.45 -3.80
CA PRO A 19 9.72 -4.60 -4.61
C PRO A 19 9.54 -4.21 -6.08
N GLN A 20 9.86 -5.14 -6.98
CA GLN A 20 9.69 -4.94 -8.42
C GLN A 20 8.34 -5.44 -8.95
N ASP A 21 7.74 -6.41 -8.24
CA ASP A 21 6.44 -6.93 -8.62
C ASP A 21 5.36 -5.85 -8.42
N PRO A 22 4.50 -5.60 -9.42
CA PRO A 22 3.48 -4.57 -9.31
C PRO A 22 2.46 -4.77 -8.18
N GLN A 23 2.17 -6.02 -7.79
CA GLN A 23 1.26 -6.30 -6.68
C GLN A 23 1.93 -6.02 -5.34
N ASP A 24 3.18 -6.48 -5.17
CA ASP A 24 3.96 -6.18 -3.96
C ASP A 24 4.19 -4.65 -3.83
N MET A 25 4.40 -3.93 -4.94
CA MET A 25 4.51 -2.47 -4.92
C MET A 25 3.19 -1.79 -4.52
N LYS A 26 2.03 -2.29 -4.97
CA LYS A 26 0.73 -1.80 -4.51
C LYS A 26 0.56 -1.96 -3.00
N LEU A 27 1.00 -3.07 -2.43
CA LEU A 27 0.97 -3.27 -0.98
C LEU A 27 1.81 -2.21 -0.25
N MET A 28 2.96 -1.79 -0.81
CA MET A 28 3.75 -0.69 -0.24
C MET A 28 2.99 0.65 -0.25
N ILE A 29 2.22 0.94 -1.31
CA ILE A 29 1.39 2.15 -1.37
C ILE A 29 0.28 2.11 -0.30
N HIS A 30 -0.34 0.95 -0.09
CA HIS A 30 -1.34 0.79 0.98
C HIS A 30 -0.72 1.05 2.36
N ALA A 31 0.44 0.44 2.66
CA ALA A 31 1.15 0.66 3.91
C ALA A 31 1.57 2.13 4.10
N LEU A 32 1.95 2.84 3.02
CA LEU A 32 2.23 4.27 3.05
C LEU A 32 0.98 5.08 3.46
N VAL A 33 -0.16 4.79 2.83
CA VAL A 33 -1.44 5.47 3.08
C VAL A 33 -1.97 5.19 4.50
N ASP A 34 -1.71 3.99 5.01
CA ASP A 34 -2.07 3.60 6.38
C ASP A 34 -1.09 4.12 7.44
N GLY A 35 0.11 4.58 7.03
CA GLY A 35 1.14 5.13 7.89
C GLY A 35 2.01 4.07 8.57
N GLU A 36 2.08 2.87 8.00
CA GLU A 36 2.77 1.70 8.56
C GLU A 36 4.23 1.57 8.10
N LEU A 37 4.66 2.36 7.10
CA LEU A 37 6.04 2.36 6.63
C LEU A 37 6.97 3.12 7.59
N ASP A 38 8.19 2.61 7.76
CA ASP A 38 9.27 3.39 8.36
C ASP A 38 9.69 4.55 7.44
N ALA A 39 10.42 5.53 7.99
CA ALA A 39 10.77 6.74 7.28
C ALA A 39 11.65 6.51 6.04
N ALA A 40 12.52 5.49 6.04
CA ALA A 40 13.37 5.20 4.89
C ALA A 40 12.55 4.55 3.76
N ALA A 41 11.69 3.59 4.11
CA ALA A 41 10.79 2.95 3.17
C ALA A 41 9.80 3.95 2.56
N ALA A 42 9.19 4.80 3.39
CA ALA A 42 8.27 5.85 2.92
C ALA A 42 8.94 6.77 1.89
N LEU A 43 10.15 7.26 2.18
CA LEU A 43 10.89 8.13 1.28
C LEU A 43 11.26 7.43 -0.04
N ALA A 44 11.61 6.14 0.00
CA ALA A 44 11.88 5.37 -1.20
C ALA A 44 10.63 5.26 -2.09
N VAL A 45 9.47 4.94 -1.50
CA VAL A 45 8.18 4.86 -2.21
C VAL A 45 7.80 6.22 -2.82
N GLU A 46 7.94 7.31 -2.07
CA GLU A 46 7.65 8.67 -2.55
C GLU A 46 8.54 9.06 -3.75
N ARG A 47 9.83 8.74 -3.70
CA ARG A 47 10.75 8.95 -4.84
C ARG A 47 10.35 8.14 -6.06
N ARG A 48 9.92 6.89 -5.87
CA ARG A 48 9.43 6.04 -6.95
C ARG A 48 8.16 6.61 -7.57
N MET A 49 7.22 7.09 -6.77
CA MET A 49 6.00 7.76 -7.25
C MET A 49 6.32 9.07 -8.00
N ALA A 50 7.35 9.82 -7.57
CA ALA A 50 7.78 11.01 -8.30
C ALA A 50 8.35 10.68 -9.70
N ALA A 51 8.91 9.47 -9.86
CA ALA A 51 9.43 8.98 -11.14
C ALA A 51 8.39 8.22 -11.98
N ASP A 52 7.30 7.76 -11.37
CA ASP A 52 6.25 6.96 -12.02
C ASP A 52 4.85 7.59 -11.80
N PRO A 53 4.30 8.27 -12.81
CA PRO A 53 3.01 8.95 -12.70
C PRO A 53 1.82 8.00 -12.56
N GLU A 54 1.91 6.75 -13.04
CA GLU A 54 0.83 5.77 -12.86
C GLU A 54 0.74 5.37 -11.38
N LEU A 55 1.89 5.18 -10.75
CA LEU A 55 1.98 4.88 -9.32
C LEU A 55 1.45 6.03 -8.46
N ALA A 56 1.79 7.26 -8.83
CA ALA A 56 1.26 8.46 -8.16
C ALA A 56 -0.26 8.58 -8.29
N ALA A 57 -0.82 8.24 -9.46
CA ALA A 57 -2.27 8.23 -9.68
C ALA A 57 -2.98 7.18 -8.81
N GLU A 58 -2.37 6.00 -8.62
CA GLU A 58 -2.92 4.98 -7.74
C GLU A 58 -2.93 5.42 -6.28
N HIS A 59 -1.83 6.01 -5.79
CA HIS A 59 -1.79 6.59 -4.45
C HIS A 59 -2.89 7.65 -4.26
N ALA A 60 -3.09 8.55 -5.23
CA ALA A 60 -4.13 9.57 -5.15
C ALA A 60 -5.54 8.95 -5.05
N ARG A 61 -5.81 7.87 -5.81
CA ARG A 61 -7.08 7.12 -5.71
C ARG A 61 -7.26 6.51 -4.32
N LEU A 62 -6.23 5.90 -3.76
CA LEU A 62 -6.28 5.28 -2.43
C LEU A 62 -6.51 6.30 -1.31
N VAL A 63 -5.85 7.47 -1.37
CA VAL A 63 -6.07 8.57 -0.42
C VAL A 63 -7.52 9.07 -0.49
N ALA A 64 -8.06 9.27 -1.70
CA ALA A 64 -9.45 9.69 -1.88
C ALA A 64 -10.43 8.63 -1.35
N LEU A 65 -10.16 7.35 -1.64
CA LEU A 65 -10.96 6.22 -1.13
C LEU A 65 -10.95 6.16 0.40
N ARG A 66 -9.77 6.28 1.03
CA ARG A 66 -9.63 6.29 2.48
C ARG A 66 -10.43 7.43 3.11
N GLY A 67 -10.40 8.61 2.51
CA GLY A 67 -11.22 9.75 2.93
C GLY A 67 -12.72 9.45 2.84
N ALA A 68 -13.17 8.87 1.73
CA ALA A 68 -14.58 8.48 1.56
C ALA A 68 -15.03 7.43 2.59
N VAL A 69 -14.21 6.40 2.83
CA VAL A 69 -14.47 5.33 3.81
C VAL A 69 -14.48 5.88 5.23
N ALA A 70 -13.56 6.80 5.57
CA ALA A 70 -13.51 7.42 6.90
C ALA A 70 -14.77 8.22 7.25
N ASN A 71 -15.51 8.70 6.24
CA ASN A 71 -16.78 9.43 6.41
C ASN A 71 -18.00 8.51 6.56
N VAL A 72 -17.82 7.19 6.41
CA VAL A 72 -18.91 6.23 6.62
C VAL A 72 -19.18 6.10 8.13
N PRO A 73 -20.45 6.21 8.59
CA PRO A 73 -20.78 6.03 10.00
C PRO A 73 -20.29 4.67 10.51
N ARG A 74 -19.46 4.68 11.55
CA ARG A 74 -19.03 3.45 12.20
C ARG A 74 -20.21 2.87 12.97
N SER A 75 -20.66 1.68 12.56
CA SER A 75 -21.61 0.89 13.33
C SER A 75 -20.95 0.48 14.65
N ALA A 76 -21.49 0.98 15.77
CA ALA A 76 -21.04 0.58 17.09
C ALA A 76 -21.48 -0.87 17.35
N THR A 77 -20.63 -1.84 17.00
CA THR A 77 -20.79 -3.21 17.46
C THR A 77 -20.47 -3.26 18.95
N ARG A 78 -21.50 -3.02 19.77
CA ARG A 78 -21.46 -3.31 21.21
C ARG A 78 -21.37 -4.83 21.36
N ARG A 79 -20.17 -5.37 21.65
CA ARG A 79 -20.10 -6.71 22.24
C ARG A 79 -20.85 -6.65 23.57
N ALA A 80 -22.02 -7.26 23.63
CA ALA A 80 -22.58 -7.65 24.91
C ALA A 80 -21.64 -8.72 25.47
N CYS A 81 -20.97 -8.43 26.57
CA CYS A 81 -20.39 -9.46 27.41
C CYS A 81 -21.57 -10.27 27.97
N SER A 82 -21.55 -11.59 27.72
CA SER A 82 -22.38 -12.58 28.39
C SER A 82 -21.56 -13.23 29.50
#